data_AF-F6IJW1-F1
#
_entry.id   AF-F6IJW1-F1
#
_cell.length_a   1.000
_cell.length_b   1.000
_cell.length_c   1.000
_cell.angle_alpha   90.00
_cell.angle_beta   90.00
_cell.angle_gamma   90.00
#
_symmetry.space_group_name_H-M   'P 1'
#
loop_
_entity.id
_entity.type
_entity.pdbx_description
1 polymer ?
#
loop_
_entity_poly.entity_id
_entity_poly.type
_entity_poly.pdbx_seq_one_letter_code
_entity_poly.pdbx_strand_id
1 'polypeptide(L)'
;MDRTSNARGIDGTNGGAQGRQKLRPGRSNFGKSTGNTLGLKWAALQDAANAVATIAGGAPEIAVEEVRHFPLAIREAGGWRLRHAEQGIEDLTSIMEPGLTALLAALARGANPQAAALALWNEYIEARNALLELLPPNRHMGRRTA
;
A
#
# COMPACT_ATOMS: atom_id res chain seq x y z
N MET A 1 -3.04 -72.00 -14.07
CA MET A 1 -1.83 -72.79 -13.82
C MET A 1 -0.65 -71.96 -14.31
N ASP A 2 0.29 -71.46 -13.53
CA ASP A 2 0.47 -71.36 -12.08
C ASP A 2 1.52 -70.26 -11.85
N ARG A 3 1.45 -69.58 -10.69
CA ARG A 3 2.47 -68.65 -10.22
C ARG A 3 3.69 -69.42 -9.71
N THR A 4 4.90 -68.85 -9.86
CA THR A 4 5.81 -68.55 -8.72
C THR A 4 7.15 -67.92 -9.14
N SER A 5 7.53 -66.88 -8.37
CA SER A 5 8.88 -66.53 -7.85
C SER A 5 9.99 -66.13 -8.84
N ASN A 6 10.47 -64.88 -8.89
CA ASN A 6 11.18 -64.04 -7.89
C ASN A 6 12.64 -64.47 -7.63
N ALA A 7 13.62 -63.63 -8.04
CA ALA A 7 14.52 -62.88 -7.13
C ALA A 7 15.90 -62.53 -7.73
N ARG A 8 16.26 -61.25 -7.53
CA ARG A 8 17.58 -60.67 -7.18
C ARG A 8 18.81 -60.84 -8.09
N GLY A 9 19.34 -59.67 -8.47
CA GLY A 9 20.73 -59.45 -8.88
C GLY A 9 21.02 -57.94 -8.90
N ILE A 10 21.47 -57.43 -7.76
CA ILE A 10 21.92 -56.05 -7.53
C ILE A 10 23.39 -55.88 -7.94
N ASP A 11 23.81 -54.61 -8.06
CA ASP A 11 25.20 -54.08 -8.09
C ASP A 11 25.80 -53.88 -9.51
N GLY A 12 26.34 -52.73 -9.91
CA GLY A 12 26.68 -51.47 -9.26
C GLY A 12 27.19 -50.48 -10.32
N THR A 13 27.82 -49.38 -9.88
CA THR A 13 28.43 -48.26 -10.63
C THR A 13 27.53 -47.05 -10.95
N ASN A 14 27.34 -46.20 -9.93
CA ASN A 14 26.90 -44.82 -10.07
C ASN A 14 28.15 -43.92 -10.16
N GLY A 15 28.54 -43.56 -11.38
CA GLY A 15 29.63 -42.62 -11.68
C GLY A 15 29.10 -41.19 -11.68
N GLY A 16 29.64 -40.35 -10.80
CA GLY A 16 29.19 -38.99 -10.57
C GLY A 16 29.37 -38.05 -11.76
N ALA A 17 28.35 -37.23 -12.00
CA ALA A 17 28.49 -35.92 -12.60
C ALA A 17 27.63 -34.94 -11.81
N GLN A 18 28.26 -34.31 -10.82
CA GLN A 18 27.75 -33.15 -10.10
C GLN A 18 27.55 -32.00 -11.10
N GLY A 19 26.35 -31.91 -11.66
CA GLY A 19 25.84 -30.68 -12.24
C GLY A 19 25.70 -29.66 -11.11
N ARG A 20 26.70 -28.78 -10.98
CA ARG A 20 26.68 -27.61 -10.10
C ARG A 20 25.53 -26.69 -10.49
N GLN A 21 24.32 -26.98 -10.01
CA GLN A 21 23.28 -25.98 -9.86
C GLN A 21 23.78 -24.98 -8.81
N LYS A 22 24.37 -23.89 -9.30
CA LYS A 22 24.54 -22.66 -8.51
C LYS A 22 23.15 -22.26 -8.03
N LEU A 23 22.81 -22.66 -6.80
CA LEU A 23 21.74 -22.09 -6.01
C LEU A 23 22.01 -20.59 -5.93
N ARG A 24 21.30 -19.82 -6.75
CA ARG A 24 21.27 -18.37 -6.65
C ARG A 24 20.65 -18.06 -5.28
N PRO A 25 21.31 -17.27 -4.41
CA PRO A 25 20.72 -16.91 -3.14
C PRO A 25 19.41 -16.17 -3.42
N GLY A 26 18.36 -16.58 -2.70
CA GLY A 26 17.02 -16.01 -2.80
C GLY A 26 17.12 -14.50 -2.73
N ARG A 27 16.65 -13.84 -3.79
CA ARG A 27 16.35 -12.42 -3.74
C ARG A 27 15.13 -12.28 -2.85
N SER A 28 15.40 -12.10 -1.57
CA SER A 28 14.36 -12.02 -0.56
C SER A 28 13.44 -10.84 -0.89
N ASN A 29 12.15 -11.11 -1.07
CA ASN A 29 11.10 -10.13 -1.36
C ASN A 29 10.77 -9.22 -0.14
N PHE A 30 11.68 -9.05 0.82
CA PHE A 30 11.46 -8.24 2.03
C PHE A 30 11.16 -6.76 1.75
N GLY A 31 11.42 -6.27 0.53
CA GLY A 31 10.99 -4.93 0.10
C GLY A 31 9.58 -4.86 -0.52
N LYS A 32 8.96 -6.00 -0.87
CA LYS A 32 7.60 -6.05 -1.45
C LYS A 32 6.50 -6.06 -0.40
N SER A 33 6.78 -6.58 0.80
CA SER A 33 5.83 -6.58 1.92
C SER A 33 5.53 -5.16 2.40
N THR A 34 6.55 -4.34 2.63
CA THR A 34 6.40 -2.93 3.05
C THR A 34 5.74 -2.08 1.96
N GLY A 35 6.05 -2.36 0.69
CA GLY A 35 5.41 -1.68 -0.44
C GLY A 35 3.92 -1.99 -0.59
N ASN A 36 3.47 -3.18 -0.17
CA ASN A 36 2.05 -3.53 -0.12
C ASN A 36 1.37 -2.88 1.09
N THR A 37 2.03 -2.79 2.25
CA THR A 37 1.45 -2.15 3.44
C THR A 37 1.22 -0.66 3.26
N LEU A 38 2.14 0.06 2.61
CA LEU A 38 1.96 1.50 2.32
C LEU A 38 0.74 1.74 1.42
N GLY A 39 0.61 0.98 0.33
CA GLY A 39 -0.52 1.09 -0.58
C GLY A 39 -1.86 0.74 0.08
N LEU A 40 -1.87 -0.30 0.92
CA LEU A 40 -3.06 -0.68 1.70
C LEU A 40 -3.46 0.40 2.71
N LYS A 41 -2.51 0.95 3.47
CA LYS A 41 -2.78 2.05 4.42
C LYS A 41 -3.30 3.28 3.71
N TRP A 42 -2.67 3.64 2.58
CA TRP A 42 -3.12 4.75 1.77
C TRP A 42 -4.55 4.55 1.24
N ALA A 43 -4.87 3.37 0.70
CA ALA A 43 -6.22 3.07 0.23
C ALA A 43 -7.26 3.13 1.37
N ALA A 44 -6.96 2.51 2.51
CA ALA A 44 -7.82 2.56 3.69
C ALA A 44 -8.06 4.00 4.19
N LEU A 45 -7.02 4.85 4.10
CA LEU A 45 -7.12 6.26 4.44
C LEU A 45 -8.04 7.03 3.48
N GLN A 46 -7.99 6.73 2.18
CA GLN A 46 -8.95 7.30 1.21
C GLN A 46 -10.39 6.85 1.51
N ASP A 47 -10.59 5.58 1.86
CA ASP A 47 -11.91 5.05 2.21
C ASP A 47 -12.47 5.72 3.47
N ALA A 48 -11.64 5.88 4.51
CA ALA A 48 -12.01 6.61 5.71
C ALA A 48 -12.36 8.08 5.40
N ALA A 49 -11.56 8.74 4.57
CA ALA A 49 -11.79 10.12 4.17
C ALA A 49 -13.09 10.29 3.38
N ASN A 50 -13.41 9.37 2.47
CA ASN A 50 -14.69 9.36 1.74
C ASN A 50 -15.89 9.20 2.69
N ALA A 51 -15.77 8.37 3.73
CA ALA A 51 -16.80 8.26 4.75
C ALA A 51 -16.98 9.59 5.51
N VAL A 52 -15.89 10.25 5.90
CA VAL A 52 -15.93 11.57 6.56
C VAL A 52 -16.57 12.63 5.65
N ALA A 53 -16.19 12.70 4.38
CA ALA A 53 -16.77 13.63 3.40
C ALA A 53 -18.30 13.43 3.25
N THR A 54 -18.74 12.16 3.23
CA THR A 54 -20.16 11.82 3.18
C THR A 54 -20.90 12.33 4.42
N ILE A 55 -20.32 12.16 5.62
CA ILE A 55 -20.90 12.67 6.87
C ILE A 55 -20.93 14.21 6.90
N ALA A 56 -19.93 14.87 6.29
CA ALA A 56 -19.88 16.32 6.15
C ALA A 56 -20.95 16.88 5.18
N GLY A 57 -21.66 16.03 4.44
CA GLY A 57 -22.61 16.44 3.41
C GLY A 57 -21.94 16.92 2.13
N GLY A 58 -20.65 16.62 1.94
CA GLY A 58 -19.93 16.84 0.70
C GLY A 58 -20.18 15.73 -0.31
N ALA A 59 -19.98 16.03 -1.60
CA ALA A 59 -19.86 14.97 -2.59
C ALA A 59 -18.56 14.19 -2.34
N PRO A 60 -18.55 12.84 -2.49
CA PRO A 60 -17.31 12.07 -2.47
C PRO A 60 -16.32 12.66 -3.46
N GLU A 61 -15.07 12.84 -3.04
CA GLU A 61 -14.04 13.36 -3.94
C GLU A 61 -13.80 12.35 -5.07
N ILE A 62 -13.84 12.82 -6.32
CA ILE A 62 -13.42 12.00 -7.45
C ILE A 62 -11.91 11.84 -7.30
N ALA A 63 -11.48 10.65 -6.89
CA ALA A 63 -10.07 10.35 -6.71
C ALA A 63 -9.28 10.78 -7.95
N VAL A 64 -8.41 11.77 -7.78
CA VAL A 64 -7.55 12.26 -8.84
C VAL A 64 -6.45 11.22 -9.09
N GLU A 65 -6.00 11.08 -10.33
CA GLU A 65 -5.01 10.05 -10.69
C GLU A 65 -3.73 10.13 -9.85
N GLU A 66 -3.32 11.35 -9.49
CA GLU A 66 -2.17 11.61 -8.63
C GLU A 66 -2.34 11.04 -7.22
N VAL A 67 -3.54 11.13 -6.64
CA VAL A 67 -3.87 10.53 -5.34
C VAL A 67 -3.78 9.01 -5.43
N ARG A 68 -4.30 8.39 -6.50
CA ARG A 68 -4.24 6.93 -6.67
C ARG A 68 -2.82 6.42 -6.85
N HIS A 69 -2.01 7.11 -7.66
CA HIS A 69 -0.66 6.67 -7.99
C HIS A 69 0.39 7.03 -6.94
N PHE A 70 0.04 7.84 -5.94
CA PHE A 70 0.95 8.29 -4.90
C PHE A 70 1.81 7.16 -4.27
N PRO A 71 1.27 6.01 -3.81
CA PRO A 71 2.08 4.96 -3.17
C PRO A 71 3.12 4.34 -4.11
N LEU A 72 2.84 4.28 -5.40
CA LEU A 72 3.78 3.81 -6.40
C LEU A 72 4.89 4.85 -6.60
N ALA A 73 4.50 6.10 -6.88
CA ALA A 73 5.41 7.19 -7.20
C ALA A 73 6.37 7.54 -6.05
N ILE A 74 5.87 7.56 -4.81
CA ILE A 74 6.71 7.87 -3.64
C ILE A 74 7.72 6.75 -3.32
N ARG A 75 7.37 5.50 -3.62
CA ARG A 75 8.26 4.36 -3.48
C ARG A 75 9.39 4.40 -4.52
N GLU A 76 9.07 4.81 -5.74
CA GLU A 76 10.07 5.04 -6.79
C GLU A 76 11.02 6.19 -6.43
N ALA A 77 10.50 7.25 -5.80
CA ALA A 77 11.31 8.36 -5.31
C ALA A 77 12.24 7.93 -4.15
N GLY A 78 11.78 7.07 -3.26
CA GLY A 78 12.57 6.47 -2.19
C GLY A 78 13.17 7.49 -1.20
N GLY A 79 14.18 7.06 -0.45
CA GLY A 79 15.00 7.94 0.39
C GLY A 79 14.20 8.67 1.48
N TRP A 80 14.49 9.96 1.68
CA TRP A 80 13.84 10.77 2.71
C TRP A 80 12.35 11.02 2.42
N ARG A 81 11.97 11.10 1.13
CA ARG A 81 10.59 11.31 0.69
C ARG A 81 9.69 10.15 1.09
N LEU A 82 10.15 8.92 0.83
CA LEU A 82 9.44 7.71 1.23
C LEU A 82 9.25 7.64 2.75
N ARG A 83 10.32 7.86 3.53
CA ARG A 83 10.21 7.82 5.00
C ARG A 83 9.27 8.90 5.55
N HIS A 84 9.30 10.10 4.96
CA HIS A 84 8.41 11.19 5.37
C HIS A 84 6.95 10.90 5.01
N ALA A 85 6.70 10.28 3.86
CA ALA A 85 5.38 9.84 3.46
C ALA A 85 4.84 8.69 4.32
N GLU A 86 5.69 7.72 4.67
CA GLU A 86 5.34 6.65 5.61
C GLU A 86 4.90 7.25 6.95
N GLN A 87 5.70 8.16 7.52
CA GLN A 87 5.35 8.84 8.77
C GLN A 87 4.05 9.63 8.66
N GLY A 88 3.89 10.46 7.63
CA GLY A 88 2.68 11.27 7.47
C GLY A 88 1.42 10.43 7.24
N ILE A 89 1.53 9.23 6.66
CA ILE A 89 0.41 8.27 6.58
C ILE A 89 0.07 7.70 7.96
N GLU A 90 1.05 7.36 8.80
CA GLU A 90 0.77 6.94 10.18
C GLU A 90 0.12 8.06 11.00
N ASP A 91 0.60 9.30 10.84
CA ASP A 91 0.07 10.47 11.53
C ASP A 91 -1.39 10.73 11.12
N LEU A 92 -1.67 10.70 9.81
CA LEU A 92 -3.03 10.83 9.30
C LEU A 92 -3.94 9.71 9.79
N THR A 93 -3.46 8.47 9.80
CA THR A 93 -4.22 7.32 10.32
C THR A 93 -4.58 7.52 11.79
N SER A 94 -3.63 8.01 12.59
CA SER A 94 -3.80 8.26 14.03
C SER A 94 -4.85 9.34 14.34
N ILE A 95 -5.15 10.23 13.39
CA ILE A 95 -6.20 11.25 13.52
C ILE A 95 -7.53 10.73 12.95
N MET A 96 -7.48 10.10 11.77
CA MET A 96 -8.66 9.68 11.02
C MET A 96 -9.43 8.55 11.71
N GLU A 97 -8.75 7.53 12.25
CA GLU A 97 -9.41 6.40 12.92
C GLU A 97 -10.26 6.83 14.13
N PRO A 98 -9.72 7.55 15.13
CA PRO A 98 -10.53 8.01 16.26
C PRO A 98 -11.55 9.08 15.84
N GLY A 99 -11.20 9.96 14.89
CA GLY A 99 -12.11 10.99 14.37
C GLY A 99 -13.37 10.37 13.74
N LEU A 100 -13.20 9.46 12.78
CA LEU A 100 -14.32 8.75 12.15
C LEU A 100 -15.13 7.94 13.18
N THR A 101 -14.47 7.27 14.11
CA THR A 101 -15.14 6.54 15.20
C THR A 101 -16.04 7.46 16.03
N ALA A 102 -15.56 8.65 16.38
CA ALA A 102 -16.33 9.64 17.13
C ALA A 102 -17.55 10.16 16.34
N LEU A 103 -17.38 10.42 15.04
CA LEU A 103 -18.47 10.86 14.15
C LEU A 103 -19.56 9.78 14.05
N LEU A 104 -19.19 8.52 13.83
CA LEU A 104 -20.12 7.39 13.77
C LEU A 104 -20.86 7.21 15.10
N ALA A 105 -20.16 7.34 16.23
CA ALA A 105 -20.78 7.28 17.55
C ALA A 105 -21.76 8.44 17.80
N ALA A 106 -21.48 9.64 17.29
CA ALA A 106 -22.39 10.78 17.37
C ALA A 106 -23.66 10.55 16.53
N LEU A 107 -23.52 10.03 15.31
CA LEU A 107 -24.66 9.63 14.47
C LEU A 107 -25.53 8.57 15.15
N ALA A 108 -24.91 7.55 15.76
CA ALA A 108 -25.62 6.50 16.48
C ALA A 108 -26.42 7.03 17.68
N ARG A 109 -26.03 8.18 18.24
CA ARG A 109 -26.76 8.89 19.31
C ARG A 109 -27.81 9.87 18.79
N GLY A 110 -28.00 9.99 17.47
CA GLY A 110 -28.92 10.94 16.84
C GLY A 110 -28.43 12.39 16.86
N ALA A 111 -27.15 12.64 17.15
CA ALA A 111 -26.57 13.97 17.04
C ALA A 111 -26.27 14.32 15.57
N ASN A 112 -26.08 15.62 15.29
CA ASN A 112 -25.59 16.09 13.99
C ASN A 112 -24.09 16.43 14.08
N PRO A 113 -23.17 15.56 13.60
CA PRO A 113 -21.74 15.80 13.65
C PRO A 113 -21.19 16.47 12.39
N GLN A 114 -22.03 17.00 11.51
CA GLN A 114 -21.62 17.51 10.20
C GLN A 114 -20.50 18.56 10.27
N ALA A 115 -20.57 19.50 11.21
CA ALA A 115 -19.54 20.52 11.40
C ALA A 115 -18.17 19.93 11.80
N ALA A 116 -18.18 18.91 12.68
CA ALA A 116 -16.97 18.21 13.07
C ALA A 116 -16.40 17.36 11.92
N ALA A 117 -17.27 16.74 11.12
CA ALA A 117 -16.87 16.00 9.93
C ALA A 117 -16.23 16.92 8.87
N LEU A 118 -16.77 18.14 8.68
CA LEU A 118 -16.20 19.12 7.76
C LEU A 118 -14.80 19.57 8.20
N ALA A 119 -14.59 19.79 9.50
CA ALA A 119 -13.27 20.14 10.04
C ALA A 119 -12.24 19.02 9.77
N LEU A 120 -12.58 17.78 10.13
CA LEU A 120 -11.71 16.62 9.90
C LEU A 120 -11.43 16.39 8.41
N TRP A 121 -12.44 16.60 7.54
CA TRP A 121 -12.26 16.52 6.10
C TRP A 121 -11.26 17.56 5.58
N ASN A 122 -11.35 18.81 6.03
CA ASN A 122 -10.43 19.85 5.59
C ASN A 122 -8.99 19.57 6.06
N GLU A 123 -8.81 19.15 7.32
CA GLU A 123 -7.50 18.75 7.86
C GLU A 123 -6.89 17.60 7.03
N TYR A 124 -7.71 16.61 6.68
CA TYR A 124 -7.28 15.51 5.82
C TYR A 124 -6.82 16.00 4.44
N ILE A 125 -7.58 16.89 3.80
CA ILE A 125 -7.22 17.43 2.47
C ILE A 125 -5.90 18.19 2.51
N GLU A 126 -5.70 19.05 3.52
CA GLU A 126 -4.45 19.79 3.68
C GLU A 126 -3.25 18.87 3.88
N ALA A 127 -3.37 17.90 4.80
CA ALA A 127 -2.30 16.95 5.06
C ALA A 127 -2.02 16.02 3.87
N ARG A 128 -3.05 15.57 3.15
CA ARG A 128 -2.91 14.77 1.93
C ARG A 128 -2.18 15.56 0.85
N ASN A 129 -2.53 16.82 0.65
CA ASN A 129 -1.88 17.66 -0.35
C ASN A 129 -0.39 17.87 -0.01
N ALA A 130 -0.06 18.08 1.27
CA ALA A 130 1.33 18.14 1.72
C ALA A 130 2.11 16.83 1.44
N LEU A 131 1.45 15.66 1.52
CA LEU A 131 2.05 14.39 1.13
C LEU A 131 2.31 14.32 -0.38
N LEU A 132 1.38 14.79 -1.21
CA LEU A 132 1.55 14.82 -2.66
C LEU A 132 2.72 15.73 -3.09
N GLU A 133 2.97 16.82 -2.38
CA GLU A 133 4.12 17.71 -2.62
C GLU A 133 5.49 17.03 -2.40
N LEU A 134 5.53 15.88 -1.71
CA LEU A 134 6.76 15.09 -1.59
C LEU A 134 7.17 14.42 -2.90
N LEU A 135 6.22 14.23 -3.83
CA LEU A 135 6.50 13.63 -5.12
C LEU A 135 7.56 14.49 -5.85
N PRO A 136 8.55 13.86 -6.51
CA PRO A 136 9.49 14.62 -7.32
C PRO A 136 8.70 15.38 -8.39
N PRO A 137 9.08 16.65 -8.69
CA PRO A 137 8.44 17.39 -9.77
C PRO A 137 8.51 16.53 -11.02
N ASN A 138 7.35 16.33 -11.68
CA ASN A 138 7.24 15.50 -12.88
C ASN A 138 8.43 15.80 -13.81
N ARG A 139 9.34 14.84 -14.01
CA ARG A 139 10.47 14.93 -14.96
C ARG A 139 10.01 14.93 -16.43
N HIS A 140 8.79 15.38 -16.69
CA HIS A 140 8.12 15.39 -17.98
C HIS A 140 7.80 16.80 -18.50
N MET A 141 8.54 17.83 -18.09
CA MET A 141 8.73 19.05 -18.90
C MET A 141 10.19 19.22 -19.31
N GLY A 142 10.71 18.20 -19.98
CA GLY A 142 12.06 18.17 -20.54
C GLY A 142 12.10 17.34 -21.81
N ARG A 143 11.16 17.57 -22.73
CA ARG A 143 11.24 17.24 -24.17
C ARG A 143 10.02 17.79 -24.91
N ARG A 144 10.06 19.09 -25.20
CA ARG A 144 9.51 19.60 -26.48
C ARG A 144 10.65 20.30 -27.19
N THR A 145 11.44 19.49 -27.88
CA THR A 145 12.13 19.91 -29.09
C THR A 145 11.07 20.11 -30.17
N ALA A 146 10.88 21.35 -30.60
CA ALA A 146 10.54 21.74 -31.97
C ALA A 146 10.86 23.22 -32.10
#